data_AF-A0A938KC97-F1
#
_entry.id   AF-A0A938KC97-F1
#
_cell.length_a   1.000
_cell.length_b   1.000
_cell.length_c   1.000
_cell.angle_alpha   90.00
_cell.angle_beta   90.00
_cell.angle_gamma   90.00
#
_symmetry.space_group_name_H-M   'P 1'
#
loop_
_entity.id
_entity.type
_entity.pdbx_description
1 polymer ?
#
loop_
_entity_poly.entity_id
_entity_poly.type
_entity_poly.pdbx_seq_one_letter_code
_entity_poly.pdbx_strand_id
1 'polypeptide(L)'
;MGDLVQTLPLLQRLETGTREREITVVCLREFRVILEGQPWHDRLIAVELAEVRKLCDNTPRQDSQRWLPFKDCPELAESYDHVVNLTHDEASAVLCEKIAASQKSGRIHTLPNEIRLRGDWAKYLFAAVRNRRQNLFNLVDIYLGMGRCLGLPNLRMAHEPGRDGFHSVPDFFAPSTKTDSRDAVERIPTQFMGSSQELTGRVGPRAAWLDFKVEAAAETEARTLLRQHGSAGKGLLVGLQMGASDLRRAWPIENFASLSRLLGVNPGLEIVLFGNPKEAELGKEFLRLANGPVVNLIGRTEVRQLPPLLKACDLLISNDTGPIHIAAAVGTRVLGLYFSTAYFAETAPYGEGHVVLQAEREPTQTKSPEFAAASANLLPVETVAAAALKMMGVASDWPSPRPGLGLYEARLLSNGTLIYAPAGETAAQQEYLAALTNRLMWEQAFELETDTAFVTELFSRSQALQGFQDQLADYRQALQRMRCSFSNGVALARQMMEAAASGTSGADPAAALHDRLAQTVKEISGLGERFGLLADFFHYEIMDLDFLPRPALAQELARKFKKLEQLSQNFLETLDRITGLAS
;
A
#
# COMPACT_ATOMS: atom_id res chain seq x y z
N MET A 1 -7.00 7.09 -8.60
CA MET A 1 -6.05 8.17 -8.25
C MET A 1 -4.87 7.67 -7.43
N GLY A 2 -5.05 7.15 -6.21
CA GLY A 2 -3.94 6.74 -5.33
C GLY A 2 -2.99 5.72 -5.98
N ASP A 3 -3.54 4.61 -6.48
CA ASP A 3 -2.78 3.58 -7.20
C ASP A 3 -1.96 4.16 -8.36
N LEU A 4 -2.54 5.09 -9.13
CA LEU A 4 -1.85 5.75 -10.25
C LEU A 4 -0.61 6.52 -9.79
N VAL A 5 -0.73 7.32 -8.72
CA VAL A 5 0.40 8.07 -8.15
C VAL A 5 1.47 7.12 -7.61
N GLN A 6 1.04 5.99 -7.02
CA GLN A 6 1.96 4.96 -6.51
C GLN A 6 2.69 4.20 -7.62
N THR A 7 2.28 4.32 -8.90
CA THR A 7 3.08 3.77 -10.03
C THR A 7 4.29 4.65 -10.39
N LEU A 8 4.31 5.92 -9.98
CA LEU A 8 5.34 6.88 -10.40
C LEU A 8 6.79 6.48 -10.10
N PRO A 9 7.12 5.87 -8.94
CA PRO A 9 8.47 5.35 -8.68
C PRO A 9 8.93 4.33 -9.70
N LEU A 10 8.03 3.44 -10.13
CA LEU A 10 8.32 2.45 -11.15
C LEU A 10 8.63 3.16 -12.48
N LEU A 11 7.86 4.18 -12.84
CA LEU A 11 8.11 4.98 -14.04
C LEU A 11 9.46 5.70 -13.96
N GLN A 12 9.75 6.38 -12.86
CA GLN A 12 11.03 7.08 -12.62
C GLN A 12 12.24 6.13 -12.71
N ARG A 13 12.08 4.89 -12.24
CA ARG A 13 13.07 3.82 -12.33
C ARG A 13 13.32 3.33 -13.74
N LEU A 14 12.27 3.29 -14.55
CA LEU A 14 12.38 2.86 -15.94
C LEU A 14 13.07 3.92 -16.80
N GLU A 15 12.77 5.20 -16.54
CA GLU A 15 13.36 6.39 -17.17
C GLU A 15 14.88 6.51 -16.90
N THR A 16 15.31 6.33 -15.65
CA THR A 16 16.72 6.49 -15.23
C THR A 16 17.64 5.33 -15.68
N GLY A 17 17.11 4.35 -16.42
CA GLY A 17 17.86 3.21 -16.93
C GLY A 17 18.72 3.55 -18.15
N THR A 18 19.80 2.78 -18.38
CA THR A 18 20.79 3.01 -19.45
C THR A 18 20.34 2.58 -20.86
N ARG A 19 19.04 2.30 -21.07
CA ARG A 19 18.50 1.87 -22.37
C ARG A 19 17.50 2.90 -22.87
N GLU A 20 17.60 3.23 -24.16
CA GLU A 20 16.56 3.93 -24.90
C GLU A 20 15.26 3.12 -24.78
N ARG A 21 14.22 3.71 -24.20
CA ARG A 21 12.93 3.09 -23.87
C ARG A 21 11.84 4.11 -24.18
N GLU A 22 10.73 3.63 -24.70
CA GLU A 22 9.49 4.40 -24.82
C GLU A 22 8.48 3.85 -23.81
N ILE A 23 8.07 4.68 -22.86
CA ILE A 23 7.18 4.33 -21.77
C ILE A 23 5.79 4.90 -22.07
N THR A 24 4.84 4.00 -22.34
CA THR A 24 3.42 4.34 -22.48
C THR A 24 2.66 3.94 -21.22
N VAL A 25 1.94 4.90 -20.62
CA VAL A 25 1.07 4.66 -19.47
C VAL A 25 -0.39 4.68 -19.90
N VAL A 26 -1.14 3.64 -19.55
CA VAL A 26 -2.59 3.59 -19.74
C VAL A 26 -3.28 3.90 -18.41
N CYS A 27 -4.10 4.95 -18.37
CA CYS A 27 -4.81 5.34 -17.16
C CYS A 27 -6.26 5.74 -17.45
N LEU A 28 -7.08 5.83 -16.40
CA LEU A 28 -8.43 6.40 -16.54
C LEU A 28 -8.36 7.89 -16.89
N ARG A 29 -9.24 8.34 -17.79
CA ARG A 29 -9.24 9.71 -18.32
C ARG A 29 -9.31 10.79 -17.25
N GLU A 30 -10.14 10.57 -16.23
CA GLU A 30 -10.30 11.49 -15.10
C GLU A 30 -9.02 11.74 -14.29
N PHE A 31 -8.04 10.83 -14.33
CA PHE A 31 -6.77 10.96 -13.61
C PHE A 31 -5.58 11.32 -14.51
N ARG A 32 -5.81 11.46 -15.82
CA ARG A 32 -4.79 11.82 -16.82
C ARG A 32 -4.00 13.06 -16.39
N VAL A 33 -4.71 14.09 -15.94
CA VAL A 33 -4.15 15.40 -15.54
C VAL A 33 -3.10 15.32 -14.42
N ILE A 34 -3.07 14.23 -13.65
CA ILE A 34 -2.08 14.03 -12.58
C ILE A 34 -0.71 13.63 -13.13
N LEU A 35 -0.72 12.88 -14.24
CA LEU A 35 0.51 12.42 -14.91
C LEU A 35 0.97 13.37 -16.00
N GLU A 36 0.10 14.25 -16.51
CA GLU A 36 0.48 15.26 -17.50
C GLU A 36 1.64 16.13 -17.00
N GLY A 37 2.68 16.27 -17.83
CA GLY A 37 3.89 17.04 -17.52
C GLY A 37 4.89 16.35 -16.59
N GLN A 38 4.57 15.16 -16.07
CA GLN A 38 5.56 14.36 -15.34
C GLN A 38 6.58 13.74 -16.31
N PRO A 39 7.88 13.71 -15.97
CA PRO A 39 8.94 13.43 -16.92
C PRO A 39 9.26 11.93 -17.09
N TRP A 40 8.43 11.03 -16.54
CA TRP A 40 8.76 9.59 -16.44
C TRP A 40 7.94 8.72 -17.40
N HIS A 41 7.28 9.33 -18.37
CA HIS A 41 6.57 8.65 -19.44
C HIS A 41 6.67 9.49 -20.71
N ASP A 42 6.71 8.80 -21.85
CA ASP A 42 6.71 9.43 -23.16
C ASP A 42 5.28 9.67 -23.66
N ARG A 43 4.38 8.75 -23.32
CA ARG A 43 3.00 8.73 -23.82
C ARG A 43 2.01 8.37 -22.73
N LEU A 44 0.88 9.07 -22.73
CA LEU A 44 -0.22 8.85 -21.82
C LEU A 44 -1.51 8.56 -22.60
N ILE A 45 -2.02 7.34 -22.47
CA ILE A 45 -3.27 6.91 -23.09
C ILE A 45 -4.37 6.93 -22.03
N ALA A 46 -5.40 7.73 -22.29
CA ALA A 46 -6.51 7.96 -21.37
C ALA A 46 -7.78 7.24 -21.82
N VAL A 47 -8.17 6.22 -21.05
CA VAL A 47 -9.35 5.39 -21.32
C VAL A 47 -10.53 5.72 -20.40
N GLU A 48 -11.74 5.50 -20.88
CA GLU A 48 -12.97 5.63 -20.07
C GLU A 48 -13.25 4.32 -19.33
N LEU A 49 -13.55 4.37 -18.02
CA LEU A 49 -13.83 3.18 -17.23
C LEU A 49 -14.99 2.36 -17.81
N ALA A 50 -16.02 3.03 -18.32
CA ALA A 50 -17.16 2.38 -18.95
C ALA A 50 -16.76 1.58 -20.21
N GLU A 51 -15.85 2.11 -21.04
CA GLU A 51 -15.37 1.41 -22.23
C GLU A 51 -14.47 0.22 -21.86
N VAL A 52 -13.61 0.39 -20.85
CA VAL A 52 -12.79 -0.73 -20.34
C VAL A 52 -13.68 -1.84 -19.79
N ARG A 53 -14.76 -1.53 -19.06
CA ARG A 53 -15.66 -2.55 -18.52
C ARG A 53 -16.44 -3.33 -19.57
N LYS A 54 -16.78 -2.71 -20.71
CA LYS A 54 -17.43 -3.40 -21.84
C LYS A 54 -16.57 -4.54 -22.41
N LEU A 55 -15.26 -4.56 -22.14
CA LEU A 55 -14.38 -5.67 -22.50
C LEU A 55 -14.78 -6.99 -21.84
N CYS A 56 -15.40 -6.93 -20.64
CA CYS A 56 -15.80 -8.11 -19.88
C CYS A 56 -17.17 -8.66 -20.29
N ASP A 57 -17.93 -7.97 -21.14
CA ASP A 57 -19.25 -8.41 -21.55
C ASP A 57 -19.13 -9.61 -22.51
N ASN A 58 -19.35 -10.82 -21.97
CA ASN A 58 -19.28 -12.14 -22.60
C ASN A 58 -20.28 -12.39 -23.77
N THR A 59 -20.74 -11.36 -24.47
CA THR A 59 -21.59 -11.57 -25.65
C THR A 59 -20.76 -12.26 -26.75
N PRO A 60 -21.17 -13.44 -27.26
CA PRO A 60 -20.46 -14.10 -28.35
C PRO A 60 -20.64 -13.26 -29.62
N ARG A 61 -19.69 -12.35 -29.87
CA ARG A 61 -19.73 -11.47 -31.03
C ARG A 61 -19.18 -12.24 -32.22
N GLN A 62 -20.08 -12.78 -33.03
CA GLN A 62 -19.83 -13.36 -34.36
C GLN A 62 -19.16 -12.39 -35.35
N ASP A 63 -18.78 -11.19 -34.92
CA ASP A 63 -18.33 -10.08 -35.74
C ASP A 63 -16.98 -9.59 -35.21
N SER A 64 -15.93 -10.38 -35.40
CA SER A 64 -14.55 -10.04 -35.05
C SER A 64 -14.05 -8.75 -35.72
N GLN A 65 -14.73 -8.27 -36.76
CA GLN A 65 -14.42 -7.02 -37.46
C GLN A 65 -15.13 -5.78 -36.89
N ARG A 66 -16.21 -5.94 -36.12
CA ARG A 66 -17.05 -4.80 -35.69
C ARG A 66 -16.68 -4.23 -34.33
N TRP A 67 -15.77 -4.90 -33.61
CA TRP A 67 -15.24 -4.43 -32.34
C TRP A 67 -13.72 -4.39 -32.37
N LEU A 68 -13.18 -3.33 -32.98
CA LEU A 68 -11.82 -2.89 -32.67
C LEU A 68 -11.88 -2.35 -31.22
N PRO A 69 -11.24 -3.02 -30.22
CA PRO A 69 -11.26 -2.59 -28.81
C PRO A 69 -10.73 -1.16 -28.59
N PHE A 70 -10.15 -0.59 -29.65
CA PHE A 70 -9.37 0.63 -29.66
C PHE A 70 -9.95 1.68 -30.62
N LYS A 71 -11.21 1.56 -31.07
CA LYS A 71 -11.82 2.54 -31.98
C LYS A 71 -11.65 3.98 -31.48
N ASP A 72 -11.79 4.18 -30.16
CA ASP A 72 -11.68 5.49 -29.52
C ASP A 72 -10.28 5.77 -28.92
N CYS A 73 -9.35 4.81 -29.01
CA CYS A 73 -7.96 4.89 -28.52
C CYS A 73 -7.02 4.10 -29.46
N PRO A 74 -6.87 4.48 -30.73
CA PRO A 74 -6.15 3.70 -31.75
C PRO A 74 -4.69 3.42 -31.39
N GLU A 75 -4.09 4.21 -30.51
CA GLU A 75 -2.73 4.05 -29.98
C GLU A 75 -2.54 2.72 -29.22
N LEU A 76 -3.62 2.13 -28.69
CA LEU A 76 -3.58 0.81 -28.05
C LEU A 76 -3.53 -0.35 -29.06
N ALA A 77 -3.75 -0.09 -30.35
CA ALA A 77 -3.60 -1.08 -31.42
C ALA A 77 -2.13 -1.29 -31.83
N GLU A 78 -1.22 -0.45 -31.33
CA GLU A 78 0.21 -0.58 -31.54
C GLU A 78 0.77 -1.84 -30.85
N SER A 79 1.94 -2.29 -31.31
CA SER A 79 2.65 -3.43 -30.75
C SER A 79 3.75 -2.98 -29.79
N TYR A 80 3.82 -3.60 -28.62
CA TYR A 80 4.77 -3.28 -27.56
C TYR A 80 5.74 -4.46 -27.31
N ASP A 81 6.95 -4.20 -26.82
CA ASP A 81 7.82 -5.31 -26.38
C ASP A 81 7.30 -5.95 -25.08
N HIS A 82 6.86 -5.11 -24.14
CA HIS A 82 6.36 -5.54 -22.84
C HIS A 82 5.08 -4.80 -22.46
N VAL A 83 4.12 -5.53 -21.89
CA VAL A 83 2.95 -4.96 -21.20
C VAL A 83 2.89 -5.52 -19.79
N VAL A 84 2.83 -4.62 -18.79
CA VAL A 84 2.73 -4.98 -17.38
C VAL A 84 1.39 -4.50 -16.84
N ASN A 85 0.49 -5.43 -16.50
CA ASN A 85 -0.73 -5.06 -15.80
C ASN A 85 -0.47 -4.94 -14.30
N LEU A 86 -0.36 -3.71 -13.80
CA LEU A 86 -0.13 -3.40 -12.38
C LEU A 86 -1.40 -3.50 -11.53
N THR A 87 -2.55 -3.78 -12.13
CA THR A 87 -3.83 -3.82 -11.41
C THR A 87 -4.33 -5.25 -11.26
N HIS A 88 -5.18 -5.44 -10.27
CA HIS A 88 -5.81 -6.72 -9.99
C HIS A 88 -7.22 -6.80 -10.57
N ASP A 89 -7.67 -5.84 -11.38
CA ASP A 89 -9.04 -5.77 -11.91
C ASP A 89 -9.23 -6.69 -13.15
N GLU A 90 -10.43 -7.24 -13.34
CA GLU A 90 -10.69 -8.14 -14.47
C GLU A 90 -10.68 -7.41 -15.82
N ALA A 91 -11.24 -6.21 -15.89
CA ALA A 91 -11.34 -5.45 -17.14
C ALA A 91 -9.96 -5.02 -17.63
N SER A 92 -9.06 -4.68 -16.71
CA SER A 92 -7.64 -4.44 -17.01
C SER A 92 -6.93 -5.68 -17.59
N ALA A 93 -7.29 -6.89 -17.13
CA ALA A 93 -6.67 -8.13 -17.56
C ALA A 93 -7.11 -8.48 -18.99
N VAL A 94 -8.38 -8.23 -19.32
CA VAL A 94 -8.89 -8.34 -20.69
C VAL A 94 -8.27 -7.27 -21.59
N LEU A 95 -8.10 -6.04 -21.10
CA LEU A 95 -7.41 -4.99 -21.88
C LEU A 95 -5.96 -5.40 -22.19
N CYS A 96 -5.22 -5.88 -21.19
CA CYS A 96 -3.85 -6.39 -21.34
C CYS A 96 -3.77 -7.56 -22.34
N GLU A 97 -4.77 -8.45 -22.35
CA GLU A 97 -4.87 -9.53 -23.34
C GLU A 97 -4.98 -9.00 -24.78
N LYS A 98 -5.71 -7.90 -25.00
CA LYS A 98 -5.94 -7.35 -26.34
C LYS A 98 -4.81 -6.50 -26.89
N ILE A 99 -3.99 -5.89 -26.04
CA ILE A 99 -2.84 -5.09 -26.49
C ILE A 99 -1.79 -6.03 -27.10
N ALA A 100 -1.32 -5.77 -28.31
CA ALA A 100 -0.31 -6.60 -28.94
C ALA A 100 1.03 -6.43 -28.22
N ALA A 101 1.61 -7.53 -27.70
CA ALA A 101 2.93 -7.47 -27.08
C ALA A 101 3.72 -8.78 -27.10
N SER A 102 5.04 -8.69 -27.21
CA SER A 102 5.96 -9.84 -27.16
C SER A 102 5.94 -10.51 -25.77
N GLN A 103 5.86 -9.72 -24.71
CA GLN A 103 5.77 -10.20 -23.34
C GLN A 103 4.65 -9.50 -22.57
N LYS A 104 3.94 -10.29 -21.75
CA LYS A 104 2.88 -9.79 -20.86
C LYS A 104 3.06 -10.34 -19.46
N SER A 105 2.95 -9.48 -18.46
CA SER A 105 3.04 -9.81 -17.03
C SER A 105 1.90 -9.18 -16.22
N GLY A 106 1.78 -9.56 -14.96
CA GLY A 106 0.64 -9.18 -14.13
C GLY A 106 -0.56 -10.10 -14.32
N ARG A 107 -1.76 -9.59 -14.03
CA ARG A 107 -3.02 -10.30 -14.30
C ARG A 107 -3.36 -10.18 -15.78
N ILE A 108 -3.48 -11.30 -16.48
CA ILE A 108 -3.82 -11.36 -17.90
C ILE A 108 -4.96 -12.33 -18.14
N HIS A 109 -5.71 -12.11 -19.22
CA HIS A 109 -6.73 -13.05 -19.69
C HIS A 109 -6.13 -13.90 -20.83
N THR A 110 -6.48 -15.20 -20.95
CA THR A 110 -5.89 -16.09 -21.99
C THR A 110 -6.90 -16.85 -22.85
N LEU A 111 -8.06 -17.22 -22.28
CA LEU A 111 -9.19 -17.87 -22.95
C LEU A 111 -10.49 -17.25 -22.41
N PRO A 112 -11.66 -17.39 -23.07
CA PRO A 112 -12.93 -16.92 -22.51
C PRO A 112 -13.13 -17.42 -21.05
N ASN A 113 -13.06 -16.51 -20.08
CA ASN A 113 -13.13 -16.75 -18.62
C ASN A 113 -11.87 -17.34 -17.94
N GLU A 114 -10.67 -17.22 -18.52
CA GLU A 114 -9.43 -17.72 -17.90
C GLU A 114 -8.48 -16.58 -17.52
N ILE A 115 -8.15 -16.49 -16.24
CA ILE A 115 -7.23 -15.50 -15.67
C ILE A 115 -5.89 -16.17 -15.37
N ARG A 116 -4.78 -15.57 -15.81
CA ARG A 116 -3.43 -15.98 -15.44
C ARG A 116 -2.68 -14.87 -14.73
N LEU A 117 -1.88 -15.25 -13.73
CA LEU A 117 -1.01 -14.34 -12.99
C LEU A 117 0.44 -14.65 -13.36
N ARG A 118 1.07 -13.73 -14.09
CA ARG A 118 2.46 -13.87 -14.53
C ARG A 118 3.38 -12.99 -13.70
N GLY A 119 4.37 -13.63 -13.08
CA GLY A 119 5.36 -13.01 -12.19
C GLY A 119 5.01 -13.17 -10.72
N ASP A 120 6.03 -13.39 -9.89
CA ASP A 120 5.81 -13.72 -8.47
C ASP A 120 5.30 -12.52 -7.67
N TRP A 121 5.75 -11.31 -7.97
CA TRP A 121 5.17 -10.09 -7.40
C TRP A 121 3.70 -9.88 -7.79
N ALA A 122 3.27 -10.31 -8.98
CA ALA A 122 1.87 -10.24 -9.38
C ALA A 122 0.99 -11.23 -8.60
N LYS A 123 1.49 -12.45 -8.40
CA LYS A 123 0.82 -13.46 -7.54
C LYS A 123 0.76 -12.98 -6.09
N TYR A 124 1.84 -12.36 -5.61
CA TYR A 124 1.90 -11.76 -4.28
C TYR A 124 0.89 -10.63 -4.12
N LEU A 125 0.81 -9.68 -5.06
CA LEU A 125 -0.21 -8.63 -5.05
C LEU A 125 -1.62 -9.22 -4.91
N PHE A 126 -1.93 -10.22 -5.73
CA PHE A 126 -3.27 -10.84 -5.75
C PHE A 126 -3.58 -11.58 -4.45
N ALA A 127 -2.58 -12.24 -3.84
CA ALA A 127 -2.71 -12.87 -2.53
C ALA A 127 -2.82 -11.84 -1.38
N ALA A 128 -2.01 -10.78 -1.41
CA ALA A 128 -1.96 -9.74 -0.38
C ALA A 128 -3.29 -8.97 -0.29
N VAL A 129 -3.92 -8.66 -1.42
CA VAL A 129 -5.22 -7.96 -1.46
C VAL A 129 -6.33 -8.73 -0.74
N ARG A 130 -6.25 -10.06 -0.70
CA ARG A 130 -7.18 -10.95 0.03
C ARG A 130 -6.76 -11.17 1.48
N ASN A 131 -5.49 -10.93 1.81
CA ASN A 131 -4.87 -11.27 3.08
C ASN A 131 -4.12 -10.06 3.68
N ARG A 132 -4.73 -8.87 3.62
CA ARG A 132 -4.05 -7.59 3.90
C ARG A 132 -3.31 -7.54 5.23
N ARG A 133 -3.89 -8.13 6.28
CA ARG A 133 -3.31 -8.19 7.64
C ARG A 133 -1.99 -8.98 7.72
N GLN A 134 -1.69 -9.83 6.73
CA GLN A 134 -0.44 -10.59 6.64
C GLN A 134 0.60 -9.89 5.77
N ASN A 135 0.26 -8.79 5.12
CA ASN A 135 1.13 -8.05 4.22
C ASN A 135 1.77 -6.86 4.94
N LEU A 136 3.11 -6.75 4.89
CA LEU A 136 3.85 -5.54 5.28
C LEU A 136 4.67 -4.95 4.12
N PHE A 137 4.33 -5.24 2.86
CA PHE A 137 4.83 -4.49 1.70
C PHE A 137 3.87 -3.37 1.33
N ASN A 138 4.43 -2.19 1.06
CA ASN A 138 3.69 -1.11 0.43
C ASN A 138 3.43 -1.42 -1.05
N LEU A 139 2.32 -0.92 -1.58
CA LEU A 139 1.94 -1.11 -2.98
C LEU A 139 3.03 -0.62 -3.95
N VAL A 140 3.75 0.45 -3.62
CA VAL A 140 4.89 0.93 -4.41
C VAL A 140 5.99 -0.13 -4.51
N ASP A 141 6.36 -0.80 -3.39
CA ASP A 141 7.38 -1.85 -3.40
C ASP A 141 6.94 -3.04 -4.27
N ILE A 142 5.65 -3.37 -4.22
CA ILE A 142 5.04 -4.41 -5.04
C ILE A 142 5.12 -4.02 -6.53
N TYR A 143 4.78 -2.78 -6.89
CA TYR A 143 4.87 -2.29 -8.28
C TYR A 143 6.31 -2.28 -8.79
N LEU A 144 7.27 -1.83 -7.99
CA LEU A 144 8.69 -1.93 -8.32
C LEU A 144 9.11 -3.40 -8.55
N GLY A 145 8.60 -4.32 -7.73
CA GLY A 145 8.80 -5.76 -7.90
C GLY A 145 8.23 -6.32 -9.20
N MET A 146 7.00 -5.92 -9.56
CA MET A 146 6.37 -6.28 -10.83
C MET A 146 7.17 -5.73 -12.03
N GLY A 147 7.81 -4.57 -11.87
CA GLY A 147 8.70 -3.96 -12.85
C GLY A 147 9.99 -4.71 -13.15
N ARG A 148 10.41 -5.70 -12.33
CA ARG A 148 11.63 -6.50 -12.59
C ARG A 148 11.63 -7.19 -13.95
N CYS A 149 10.44 -7.56 -14.46
CA CYS A 149 10.31 -8.16 -15.80
C CYS A 149 10.70 -7.20 -16.95
N LEU A 150 10.83 -5.91 -16.68
CA LEU A 150 11.30 -4.88 -17.62
C LEU A 150 12.82 -4.67 -17.56
N GLY A 151 13.55 -5.56 -16.88
CA GLY A 151 14.99 -5.48 -16.71
C GLY A 151 15.45 -4.45 -15.67
N LEU A 152 14.64 -4.21 -14.64
CA LEU A 152 15.05 -3.41 -13.48
C LEU A 152 15.95 -4.24 -12.56
N PRO A 153 17.22 -3.83 -12.33
CA PRO A 153 18.19 -4.67 -11.63
C PRO A 153 17.98 -4.75 -10.12
N ASN A 154 17.35 -3.77 -9.47
CA ASN A 154 17.12 -3.73 -8.00
C ASN A 154 15.91 -2.86 -7.62
N LEU A 155 15.25 -3.17 -6.49
CA LEU A 155 14.14 -2.36 -5.92
C LEU A 155 14.60 -1.03 -5.29
N ARG A 156 15.90 -0.85 -5.05
CA ARG A 156 16.41 0.28 -4.27
C ARG A 156 16.11 1.63 -4.90
N MET A 157 15.07 2.32 -4.44
CA MET A 157 15.01 3.76 -4.23
C MET A 157 16.40 4.40 -4.15
N ALA A 158 16.92 5.01 -5.22
CA ALA A 158 18.16 5.77 -5.15
C ALA A 158 17.82 7.05 -4.40
N HIS A 159 17.84 6.99 -3.08
CA HIS A 159 18.53 8.05 -2.39
C HIS A 159 20.01 7.80 -2.66
N GLU A 160 20.60 8.52 -3.62
CA GLU A 160 22.03 8.78 -3.53
C GLU A 160 22.20 9.83 -2.42
N PRO A 161 22.71 9.45 -1.23
CA PRO A 161 23.15 10.41 -0.24
C PRO A 161 24.49 10.95 -0.76
N GLY A 162 24.41 12.00 -1.58
CA GLY A 162 25.58 12.53 -2.30
C GLY A 162 25.50 14.00 -2.68
N ARG A 163 24.43 14.72 -2.31
CA ARG A 163 24.48 16.18 -2.16
C ARG A 163 24.70 16.47 -0.69
N ASP A 164 25.93 16.85 -0.37
CA ASP A 164 26.40 17.23 0.96
C ASP A 164 25.38 18.10 1.70
N GLY A 165 24.87 17.57 2.82
CA GLY A 165 23.97 18.32 3.70
C GLY A 165 22.90 17.52 4.44
N PHE A 166 23.17 16.29 4.87
CA PHE A 166 22.40 15.70 5.98
C PHE A 166 23.15 15.95 7.29
N HIS A 167 22.71 16.99 8.02
CA HIS A 167 22.98 17.05 9.44
C HIS A 167 22.23 15.89 10.10
N SER A 168 22.98 15.11 10.89
CA SER A 168 22.45 14.17 11.87
C SER A 168 21.21 14.73 12.56
N VAL A 169 20.13 13.95 12.57
CA VAL A 169 18.99 14.17 13.47
C VAL A 169 19.53 14.12 14.90
N PRO A 170 19.38 15.15 15.75
CA PRO A 170 19.84 15.08 17.13
C PRO A 170 19.10 13.99 17.90
N ASP A 171 19.83 13.24 18.73
CA ASP A 171 19.29 12.28 19.69
C ASP A 171 18.29 12.95 20.64
N PHE A 172 17.00 12.66 20.50
CA PHE A 172 15.90 13.16 21.36
C PHE A 172 15.67 12.27 22.59
N PHE A 173 16.71 11.86 23.31
CA PHE A 173 16.56 11.14 24.58
C PHE A 173 17.08 11.95 25.76
N ALA A 174 16.16 12.55 26.52
CA ALA A 174 16.41 12.97 27.90
C ALA A 174 15.17 12.64 28.77
N PRO A 175 15.34 12.03 29.96
CA PRO A 175 14.20 11.61 30.78
C PRO A 175 13.66 12.78 31.62
N SER A 176 12.35 13.05 31.55
CA SER A 176 11.68 14.05 32.38
C SER A 176 10.98 13.45 33.59
N THR A 177 11.17 14.06 34.76
CA THR A 177 10.57 13.72 36.05
C THR A 177 9.12 14.20 36.18
N LYS A 178 8.29 13.40 36.85
CA LYS A 178 6.86 13.62 37.15
C LYS A 178 6.60 14.76 38.14
N THR A 179 5.45 15.44 37.97
CA THR A 179 4.68 16.08 39.06
C THR A 179 3.18 16.14 38.74
N ASP A 180 2.39 16.40 39.79
CA ASP A 180 1.08 15.83 40.09
C ASP A 180 -0.11 16.84 40.03
N SER A 181 -1.27 16.31 39.64
CA SER A 181 -2.67 16.58 40.06
C SER A 181 -3.41 17.95 39.93
N ARG A 182 -4.65 17.83 39.38
CA ARG A 182 -5.99 18.44 39.71
C ARG A 182 -6.34 19.91 39.34
N ASP A 183 -7.31 20.11 38.42
CA ASP A 183 -8.75 20.36 38.68
C ASP A 183 -9.50 20.83 37.39
N ALA A 184 -10.76 20.42 37.26
CA ALA A 184 -11.55 20.47 36.01
C ALA A 184 -12.49 21.69 35.91
N VAL A 185 -12.35 22.41 34.79
CA VAL A 185 -13.34 23.20 34.04
C VAL A 185 -12.95 23.01 32.58
N GLU A 186 -13.88 22.90 31.62
CA GLU A 186 -13.62 22.70 30.18
C GLU A 186 -12.50 23.63 29.65
N ARG A 187 -11.27 23.15 29.80
CA ARG A 187 -10.02 23.75 29.35
C ARG A 187 -9.48 22.74 28.37
N ILE A 188 -9.18 23.22 27.16
CA ILE A 188 -8.40 22.43 26.22
C ILE A 188 -7.12 22.02 26.96
N PRO A 189 -6.82 20.71 27.08
CA PRO A 189 -5.70 20.24 27.89
C PRO A 189 -4.41 20.97 27.52
N THR A 190 -3.64 21.42 28.52
CA THR A 190 -2.40 22.20 28.34
C THR A 190 -1.39 21.50 27.43
N GLN A 191 -1.45 20.16 27.33
CA GLN A 191 -0.67 19.34 26.39
C GLN A 191 -0.88 19.67 24.90
N PHE A 192 -1.97 20.37 24.53
CA PHE A 192 -2.25 20.80 23.15
C PHE A 192 -1.80 22.23 22.85
N MET A 193 -1.32 22.96 23.85
CA MET A 193 -0.76 24.30 23.69
C MET A 193 0.75 24.21 23.50
N GLY A 194 1.24 24.56 22.31
CA GLY A 194 2.67 24.81 22.09
C GLY A 194 3.18 25.98 22.96
N SER A 195 4.50 26.10 23.10
CA SER A 195 5.11 27.28 23.75
C SER A 195 4.53 28.55 23.13
N SER A 196 4.18 29.56 23.94
CA SER A 196 3.46 30.80 23.54
C SER A 196 4.15 31.67 22.48
N GLN A 197 5.22 31.21 21.86
CA GLN A 197 5.82 31.78 20.66
C GLN A 197 4.97 31.40 19.44
N GLU A 198 4.71 32.35 18.54
CA GLU A 198 4.05 32.05 17.26
C GLU A 198 4.82 30.93 16.54
N LEU A 199 4.10 29.90 16.09
CA LEU A 199 4.66 28.83 15.26
C LEU A 199 5.08 29.45 13.92
N THR A 200 6.32 29.91 13.87
CA THR A 200 6.92 30.63 12.75
C THR A 200 7.93 29.72 12.07
N GLY A 201 7.52 29.07 10.99
CA GLY A 201 8.41 28.26 10.16
C GLY A 201 7.83 26.90 9.76
N ARG A 202 8.38 26.33 8.68
CA ARG A 202 8.04 24.99 8.18
C ARG A 202 8.65 23.92 9.07
N VAL A 203 7.94 22.81 9.23
CA VAL A 203 8.41 21.69 10.06
C VAL A 203 9.53 20.90 9.36
N GLY A 204 10.80 21.18 9.67
CA GLY A 204 11.96 20.40 9.21
C GLY A 204 12.06 20.18 7.69
N PRO A 205 12.99 19.33 7.22
CA PRO A 205 13.06 18.97 5.80
C PRO A 205 11.78 18.27 5.36
N ARG A 206 11.20 18.74 4.26
CA ARG A 206 10.15 18.05 3.50
C ARG A 206 10.84 17.19 2.44
N ALA A 207 11.09 15.92 2.75
CA ALA A 207 11.68 14.99 1.80
C ALA A 207 10.56 14.42 0.92
N ALA A 208 10.49 14.87 -0.34
CA ALA A 208 9.71 14.16 -1.33
C ALA A 208 10.45 12.85 -1.67
N TRP A 209 9.74 11.72 -1.60
CA TRP A 209 10.27 10.41 -2.04
C TRP A 209 10.21 10.24 -3.56
N LEU A 210 9.61 11.22 -4.25
CA LEU A 210 9.43 11.26 -5.68
C LEU A 210 9.78 12.68 -6.18
N ASP A 211 10.38 12.78 -7.36
CA ASP A 211 10.64 14.07 -8.01
C ASP A 211 9.37 14.62 -8.71
N PHE A 212 8.25 14.67 -7.98
CA PHE A 212 6.97 15.11 -8.54
C PHE A 212 7.06 16.57 -8.96
N LYS A 213 7.01 16.81 -10.28
CA LYS A 213 7.17 18.15 -10.82
C LYS A 213 5.94 19.00 -10.53
N VAL A 214 6.19 20.11 -9.85
CA VAL A 214 5.23 21.19 -9.64
C VAL A 214 5.90 22.47 -10.12
N GLU A 215 5.34 23.07 -11.16
CA GLU A 215 5.86 24.30 -11.75
C GLU A 215 5.82 25.48 -10.77
N ALA A 216 6.83 26.35 -10.80
CA ALA A 216 6.92 27.51 -9.91
C ALA A 216 5.72 28.47 -10.05
N ALA A 217 5.17 28.57 -11.26
CA ALA A 217 3.95 29.33 -11.52
C ALA A 217 2.73 28.72 -10.78
N ALA A 218 2.61 27.39 -10.77
CA ALA A 218 1.53 26.68 -10.09
C ALA A 218 1.65 26.80 -8.56
N GLU A 219 2.87 26.80 -8.01
CA GLU A 219 3.08 27.10 -6.57
C GLU A 219 2.65 28.53 -6.21
N THR A 220 2.96 29.49 -7.09
CA THR A 220 2.58 30.89 -6.90
C THR A 220 1.07 31.08 -6.95
N GLU A 221 0.41 30.40 -7.90
CA GLU A 221 -1.05 30.37 -8.03
C GLU A 221 -1.70 29.76 -6.78
N ALA A 222 -1.20 28.63 -6.28
CA ALA A 222 -1.69 27.99 -5.07
C ALA A 222 -1.59 28.91 -3.84
N ARG A 223 -0.46 29.60 -3.65
CA ARG A 223 -0.30 30.59 -2.56
C ARG A 223 -1.27 31.76 -2.69
N THR A 224 -1.52 32.21 -3.93
CA THR A 224 -2.47 33.29 -4.21
C THR A 224 -3.89 32.84 -3.87
N LEU A 225 -4.27 31.64 -4.29
CA LEU A 225 -5.59 31.06 -4.02
C LEU A 225 -5.83 30.90 -2.51
N LEU A 226 -4.84 30.39 -1.77
CA LEU A 226 -4.89 30.29 -0.31
C LEU A 226 -5.14 31.65 0.35
N ARG A 227 -4.42 32.70 -0.06
CA ARG A 227 -4.59 34.06 0.46
C ARG A 227 -5.94 34.67 0.12
N GLN A 228 -6.44 34.46 -1.10
CA GLN A 228 -7.78 34.90 -1.52
C GLN A 228 -8.89 34.27 -0.66
N HIS A 229 -8.63 33.09 -0.10
CA HIS A 229 -9.57 32.34 0.73
C HIS A 229 -9.32 32.51 2.24
N GLY A 230 -8.51 33.49 2.63
CA GLY A 230 -8.35 33.89 4.03
C GLY A 230 -7.10 33.36 4.72
N SER A 231 -6.17 32.70 4.02
CA SER A 231 -4.91 32.30 4.62
C SER A 231 -4.00 33.51 4.88
N ALA A 232 -3.46 33.62 6.09
CA ALA A 232 -2.46 34.62 6.46
C ALA A 232 -1.08 34.30 5.88
N GLY A 233 -0.77 33.01 5.70
CA GLY A 233 0.47 32.53 5.10
C GLY A 233 1.71 32.79 5.95
N LYS A 234 1.54 32.83 7.28
CA LYS A 234 2.59 33.22 8.25
C LYS A 234 2.98 32.11 9.24
N GLY A 235 2.33 30.94 9.19
CA GLY A 235 2.69 29.81 10.05
C GLY A 235 2.42 28.45 9.39
N LEU A 236 2.09 27.45 10.22
CA LEU A 236 1.87 26.07 9.78
C LEU A 236 0.53 25.93 9.07
N LEU A 237 0.51 25.27 7.92
CA LEU A 237 -0.71 25.00 7.18
C LEU A 237 -1.07 23.51 7.25
N VAL A 238 -2.19 23.19 7.91
CA VAL A 238 -2.70 21.82 8.04
C VAL A 238 -3.87 21.63 7.09
N GLY A 239 -3.71 20.72 6.13
CA GLY A 239 -4.77 20.27 5.25
C GLY A 239 -5.66 19.24 5.90
N LEU A 240 -6.97 19.36 5.71
CA LEU A 240 -7.95 18.32 6.05
C LEU A 240 -8.64 17.82 4.77
N GLN A 241 -8.54 16.53 4.51
CA GLN A 241 -9.30 15.83 3.48
C GLN A 241 -10.32 14.92 4.18
N MET A 242 -11.53 15.46 4.36
CA MET A 242 -12.54 14.89 5.27
C MET A 242 -13.45 13.87 4.59
N GLY A 243 -13.65 13.99 3.28
CA GLY A 243 -14.49 13.08 2.52
C GLY A 243 -13.81 11.74 2.24
N ALA A 244 -14.61 10.76 1.84
CA ALA A 244 -14.16 9.46 1.34
C ALA A 244 -15.19 8.92 0.33
N SER A 245 -14.74 8.21 -0.70
CA SER A 245 -15.64 7.55 -1.66
C SER A 245 -16.45 6.41 -1.04
N ASP A 246 -15.93 5.83 0.05
CA ASP A 246 -16.62 4.86 0.89
C ASP A 246 -16.85 5.49 2.27
N LEU A 247 -18.11 5.74 2.62
CA LEU A 247 -18.48 6.36 3.90
C LEU A 247 -18.00 5.56 5.12
N ARG A 248 -17.71 4.26 4.98
CA ARG A 248 -17.12 3.46 6.06
C ARG A 248 -15.69 3.87 6.40
N ARG A 249 -15.03 4.61 5.51
CA ARG A 249 -13.70 5.20 5.68
C ARG A 249 -13.75 6.69 5.99
N ALA A 250 -14.94 7.29 6.10
CA ALA A 250 -15.08 8.71 6.42
C ALA A 250 -15.10 8.90 7.94
N TRP A 251 -14.10 9.59 8.49
CA TRP A 251 -14.09 9.96 9.90
C TRP A 251 -15.15 11.05 10.13
N PRO A 252 -15.88 11.06 11.27
CA PRO A 252 -17.03 11.92 11.47
C PRO A 252 -16.66 13.38 11.38
N ILE A 253 -17.58 14.18 10.86
CA ILE A 253 -17.31 15.59 10.63
C ILE A 253 -17.17 16.36 11.94
N GLU A 254 -17.87 15.93 12.98
CA GLU A 254 -17.77 16.42 14.36
C GLU A 254 -16.37 16.18 14.94
N ASN A 255 -15.74 15.07 14.57
CA ASN A 255 -14.39 14.74 14.99
C ASN A 255 -13.37 15.61 14.26
N PHE A 256 -13.51 15.82 12.95
CA PHE A 256 -12.69 16.79 12.21
C PHE A 256 -12.84 18.22 12.75
N ALA A 257 -14.08 18.65 13.06
CA ALA A 257 -14.33 19.98 13.63
C ALA A 257 -13.75 20.12 15.06
N SER A 258 -13.79 19.05 15.86
CA SER A 258 -13.15 19.04 17.17
C SER A 258 -11.62 19.03 17.05
N LEU A 259 -11.07 18.30 16.10
CA LEU A 259 -9.64 18.30 15.77
C LEU A 259 -9.18 19.71 15.37
N SER A 260 -9.92 20.41 14.49
CA SER A 260 -9.54 21.77 14.10
C SER A 260 -9.56 22.75 15.27
N ARG A 261 -10.49 22.59 16.23
CA ARG A 261 -10.50 23.40 17.45
C ARG A 261 -9.31 23.09 18.35
N LEU A 262 -8.96 21.82 18.53
CA LEU A 262 -7.80 21.41 19.33
C LEU A 262 -6.48 21.88 18.71
N LEU A 263 -6.34 21.83 17.39
CA LEU A 263 -5.14 22.30 16.70
C LEU A 263 -5.07 23.84 16.68
N GLY A 264 -6.21 24.51 16.48
CA GLY A 264 -6.34 25.96 16.33
C GLY A 264 -6.02 26.78 17.59
N VAL A 265 -5.81 26.14 18.75
CA VAL A 265 -5.28 26.84 19.94
C VAL A 265 -3.83 27.27 19.77
N ASN A 266 -3.12 26.71 18.79
CA ASN A 266 -1.72 26.99 18.53
C ASN A 266 -1.59 28.22 17.61
N PRO A 267 -1.03 29.34 18.09
CA PRO A 267 -0.90 30.56 17.29
C PRO A 267 -0.07 30.30 16.02
N GLY A 268 -0.61 30.72 14.87
CA GLY A 268 0.03 30.53 13.57
C GLY A 268 -0.33 29.23 12.85
N LEU A 269 -1.11 28.34 13.47
CA LEU A 269 -1.64 27.15 12.78
C LEU A 269 -2.92 27.52 12.01
N GLU A 270 -2.91 27.26 10.70
CA GLU A 270 -4.04 27.49 9.80
C GLU A 270 -4.59 26.16 9.28
N ILE A 271 -5.92 26.05 9.21
CA ILE A 271 -6.61 24.87 8.65
C ILE A 271 -7.06 25.19 7.23
N VAL A 272 -6.77 24.29 6.28
CA VAL A 272 -7.32 24.33 4.91
C VAL A 272 -8.11 23.06 4.60
N LEU A 273 -9.30 23.22 4.03
CA LEU A 273 -10.18 22.11 3.64
C LEU A 273 -10.04 21.82 2.15
N PHE A 274 -9.81 20.56 1.84
CA PHE A 274 -9.82 20.04 0.47
C PHE A 274 -11.07 19.20 0.24
N GLY A 275 -11.53 19.18 -1.00
CA GLY A 275 -12.68 18.38 -1.40
C GLY A 275 -13.21 18.74 -2.77
N ASN A 276 -13.93 17.80 -3.37
CA ASN A 276 -14.61 18.00 -4.64
C ASN A 276 -15.95 18.73 -4.44
N PRO A 277 -16.57 19.27 -5.51
CA PRO A 277 -17.84 19.99 -5.39
C PRO A 277 -19.00 19.21 -4.73
N LYS A 278 -19.01 17.86 -4.83
CA LYS A 278 -20.05 17.03 -4.20
C LYS A 278 -19.93 16.98 -2.68
N GLU A 279 -18.81 17.44 -2.12
CA GLU A 279 -18.53 17.50 -0.68
C GLU A 279 -18.87 18.87 -0.07
N ALA A 280 -19.53 19.76 -0.83
CA ALA A 280 -19.87 21.11 -0.36
C ALA A 280 -20.71 21.12 0.93
N GLU A 281 -21.69 20.22 1.05
CA GLU A 281 -22.51 20.10 2.27
C GLU A 281 -21.69 19.62 3.48
N LEU A 282 -20.71 18.72 3.26
CA LEU A 282 -19.78 18.29 4.30
C LEU A 282 -18.96 19.49 4.82
N GLY A 283 -18.50 20.36 3.92
CA GLY A 283 -17.80 21.58 4.26
C GLY A 283 -18.66 22.58 5.04
N LYS A 284 -19.95 22.73 4.69
CA LYS A 284 -20.89 23.59 5.44
C LYS A 284 -21.08 23.10 6.87
N GLU A 285 -21.27 21.80 7.05
CA GLU A 285 -21.46 21.21 8.36
C GLU A 285 -20.20 21.34 9.23
N PHE A 286 -19.03 21.10 8.65
CA PHE A 286 -17.75 21.35 9.33
C PHE A 286 -17.65 22.79 9.82
N LEU A 287 -17.92 23.78 8.96
CA LEU A 287 -17.81 25.20 9.32
C LEU A 287 -18.78 25.59 10.45
N ARG A 288 -19.98 25.00 10.46
CA ARG A 288 -20.97 25.19 11.54
C ARG A 288 -20.45 24.71 12.89
N LEU A 289 -19.67 23.62 12.90
CA LEU A 289 -19.17 22.96 14.11
C LEU A 289 -17.80 23.48 14.58
N ALA A 290 -16.91 23.83 13.66
CA ALA A 290 -15.52 24.18 13.96
C ALA A 290 -15.39 25.55 14.66
N ASN A 291 -16.27 26.50 14.35
CA ASN A 291 -16.34 27.83 14.96
C ASN A 291 -14.97 28.56 15.07
N GLY A 292 -14.19 28.55 13.99
CA GLY A 292 -12.85 29.17 13.91
C GLY A 292 -12.43 29.50 12.47
N PRO A 293 -11.30 30.23 12.27
CA PRO A 293 -10.84 30.62 10.94
C PRO A 293 -10.34 29.40 10.16
N VAL A 294 -10.94 29.14 9.00
CA VAL A 294 -10.62 27.99 8.14
C VAL A 294 -10.66 28.41 6.67
N VAL A 295 -9.66 27.99 5.92
CA VAL A 295 -9.56 28.20 4.47
C VAL A 295 -10.34 27.10 3.76
N ASN A 296 -11.55 27.39 3.28
CA ASN A 296 -12.38 26.39 2.61
C ASN A 296 -12.15 26.41 1.09
N LEU A 297 -11.48 25.38 0.54
CA LEU A 297 -11.26 25.19 -0.90
C LEU A 297 -12.14 24.08 -1.52
N ILE A 298 -13.09 23.52 -0.77
CA ILE A 298 -13.99 22.46 -1.26
C ILE A 298 -14.77 22.96 -2.47
N GLY A 299 -14.60 22.27 -3.60
CA GLY A 299 -15.23 22.63 -4.87
C GLY A 299 -14.77 23.95 -5.48
N ARG A 300 -13.69 24.56 -4.96
CA ARG A 300 -13.11 25.83 -5.46
C ARG A 300 -11.79 25.64 -6.20
N THR A 301 -11.41 24.38 -6.41
CA THR A 301 -10.14 23.98 -7.02
C THR A 301 -10.38 22.89 -8.05
N GLU A 302 -9.50 22.83 -9.03
CA GLU A 302 -9.42 21.75 -10.01
C GLU A 302 -8.35 20.72 -9.58
N VAL A 303 -8.43 19.49 -10.12
CA VAL A 303 -7.48 18.41 -9.78
C VAL A 303 -6.03 18.82 -10.04
N ARG A 304 -5.74 19.59 -11.11
CA ARG A 304 -4.39 20.09 -11.40
C ARG A 304 -3.81 21.06 -10.36
N GLN A 305 -4.67 21.73 -9.59
CA GLN A 305 -4.25 22.66 -8.54
C GLN A 305 -3.98 21.92 -7.22
N LEU A 306 -4.38 20.66 -7.09
CA LEU A 306 -4.22 19.89 -5.87
C LEU A 306 -2.74 19.64 -5.49
N PRO A 307 -1.82 19.22 -6.40
CA PRO A 307 -0.41 19.05 -6.06
C PRO A 307 0.27 20.32 -5.49
N PRO A 308 0.22 21.51 -6.13
CA PRO A 308 0.84 22.71 -5.57
C PRO A 308 0.19 23.17 -4.26
N LEU A 309 -1.13 22.97 -4.08
CA LEU A 309 -1.82 23.28 -2.82
C LEU A 309 -1.38 22.35 -1.69
N LEU A 310 -1.32 21.04 -1.95
CA LEU A 310 -0.81 20.07 -0.97
C LEU A 310 0.64 20.37 -0.63
N LYS A 311 1.48 20.72 -1.63
CA LYS A 311 2.88 21.13 -1.43
C LYS A 311 3.02 22.37 -0.55
N ALA A 312 2.00 23.22 -0.46
CA ALA A 312 2.02 24.35 0.46
C ALA A 312 1.86 23.90 1.93
N CYS A 313 1.05 22.88 2.20
CA CYS A 313 0.77 22.35 3.53
C CYS A 313 2.01 21.77 4.22
N ASP A 314 2.06 21.86 5.54
CA ASP A 314 3.06 21.21 6.40
C ASP A 314 2.63 19.79 6.79
N LEU A 315 1.33 19.56 6.91
CA LEU A 315 0.71 18.28 7.23
C LEU A 315 -0.62 18.16 6.51
N LEU A 316 -0.92 16.97 5.96
CA LEU A 316 -2.26 16.57 5.56
C LEU A 316 -2.78 15.55 6.57
N ILE A 317 -3.95 15.80 7.15
CA ILE A 317 -4.68 14.82 7.96
C ILE A 317 -5.86 14.35 7.13
N SER A 318 -5.94 13.04 6.88
CA SER A 318 -6.88 12.49 5.91
C SER A 318 -7.28 11.07 6.24
N ASN A 319 -8.51 10.72 5.86
CA ASN A 319 -8.89 9.32 5.66
C ASN A 319 -8.02 8.67 4.57
N ASP A 320 -8.04 7.33 4.45
CA ASP A 320 -7.46 6.61 3.31
C ASP A 320 -8.15 7.00 1.98
N THR A 321 -7.55 7.97 1.27
CA THR A 321 -8.08 8.53 0.01
C THR A 321 -6.96 8.94 -0.94
N GLY A 322 -7.26 9.02 -2.24
CA GLY A 322 -6.27 9.34 -3.27
C GLY A 322 -5.36 10.57 -3.00
N PRO A 323 -5.85 11.69 -2.44
CA PRO A 323 -5.01 12.87 -2.17
C PRO A 323 -3.81 12.62 -1.24
N ILE A 324 -3.87 11.60 -0.37
CA ILE A 324 -2.74 11.30 0.54
C ILE A 324 -1.47 10.94 -0.23
N HIS A 325 -1.60 10.27 -1.38
CA HIS A 325 -0.46 9.87 -2.20
C HIS A 325 0.13 11.05 -2.97
N ILE A 326 -0.72 12.00 -3.40
CA ILE A 326 -0.26 13.24 -4.02
C ILE A 326 0.51 14.07 -2.98
N ALA A 327 -0.03 14.19 -1.76
CA ALA A 327 0.63 14.91 -0.67
C ALA A 327 2.02 14.32 -0.40
N ALA A 328 2.10 13.00 -0.27
CA ALA A 328 3.38 12.31 -0.12
C ALA A 328 4.32 12.60 -1.30
N ALA A 329 3.84 12.46 -2.55
CA ALA A 329 4.64 12.68 -3.75
C ALA A 329 5.24 14.10 -3.84
N VAL A 330 4.55 15.12 -3.31
CA VAL A 330 5.05 16.51 -3.27
C VAL A 330 5.80 16.86 -1.98
N GLY A 331 6.06 15.88 -1.10
CA GLY A 331 6.83 16.03 0.14
C GLY A 331 6.03 16.54 1.35
N THR A 332 4.70 16.56 1.26
CA THR A 332 3.83 16.94 2.39
C THR A 332 3.61 15.73 3.28
N ARG A 333 3.92 15.87 4.58
CA ARG A 333 3.69 14.80 5.56
C ARG A 333 2.20 14.48 5.66
N VAL A 334 1.91 13.24 6.01
CA VAL A 334 0.53 12.74 6.07
C VAL A 334 0.32 12.01 7.39
N LEU A 335 -0.73 12.41 8.10
CA LEU A 335 -1.33 11.63 9.17
C LEU A 335 -2.56 10.91 8.60
N GLY A 336 -2.41 9.61 8.35
CA GLY A 336 -3.46 8.76 7.79
C GLY A 336 -4.37 8.19 8.87
N LEU A 337 -5.69 8.29 8.65
CA LEU A 337 -6.72 7.78 9.55
C LEU A 337 -7.32 6.49 8.99
N TYR A 338 -7.00 5.35 9.63
CA TYR A 338 -7.36 4.01 9.18
C TYR A 338 -8.22 3.33 10.24
N PHE A 339 -9.45 2.97 9.91
CA PHE A 339 -10.35 2.39 10.92
C PHE A 339 -11.37 1.45 10.32
N SER A 340 -11.20 1.05 9.06
CA SER A 340 -12.19 0.29 8.29
C SER A 340 -11.51 -0.77 7.43
N THR A 341 -11.96 -0.94 6.18
CA THR A 341 -11.45 -1.97 5.26
C THR A 341 -10.04 -1.70 4.72
N ALA A 342 -9.53 -0.48 4.88
CA ALA A 342 -8.19 -0.11 4.46
C ALA A 342 -7.14 -0.62 5.45
N TYR A 343 -6.00 -1.09 4.94
CA TYR A 343 -4.89 -1.54 5.76
C TYR A 343 -3.64 -0.72 5.43
N PHE A 344 -3.01 -0.16 6.45
CA PHE A 344 -1.94 0.83 6.31
C PHE A 344 -0.79 0.29 5.48
N ALA A 345 -0.41 -0.97 5.68
CA ALA A 345 0.80 -1.49 5.07
C ALA A 345 0.75 -1.45 3.54
N GLU A 346 -0.41 -1.76 2.96
CA GLU A 346 -0.63 -1.77 1.51
C GLU A 346 -0.81 -0.35 0.96
N THR A 347 -1.61 0.48 1.63
CA THR A 347 -2.22 1.69 1.03
C THR A 347 -1.77 3.01 1.65
N ALA A 348 -0.94 2.99 2.68
CA ALA A 348 -0.46 4.22 3.29
C ALA A 348 0.58 4.95 2.40
N PRO A 349 0.73 6.27 2.58
CA PRO A 349 1.54 7.08 1.67
C PRO A 349 3.03 6.69 1.69
N TYR A 350 3.60 6.44 0.52
CA TYR A 350 4.99 6.02 0.44
C TYR A 350 5.96 7.13 0.89
N GLY A 351 7.13 6.77 1.41
CA GLY A 351 8.15 7.72 1.88
C GLY A 351 8.20 7.87 3.40
N GLU A 352 9.31 8.40 3.92
CA GLU A 352 9.50 8.61 5.36
C GLU A 352 8.76 9.85 5.88
N GLY A 353 8.49 9.89 7.18
CA GLY A 353 7.82 11.03 7.83
C GLY A 353 6.29 11.03 7.70
N HIS A 354 5.72 9.95 7.14
CA HIS A 354 4.28 9.67 7.20
C HIS A 354 3.95 8.84 8.44
N VAL A 355 2.76 9.08 8.99
CA VAL A 355 2.26 8.37 10.19
C VAL A 355 0.85 7.89 9.92
N VAL A 356 0.50 6.74 10.48
CA VAL A 356 -0.82 6.16 10.42
C VAL A 356 -1.32 5.84 11.83
N LEU A 357 -2.58 6.21 12.09
CA LEU A 357 -3.37 5.66 13.19
C LEU A 357 -4.33 4.62 12.61
N GLN A 358 -4.16 3.35 12.99
CA GLN A 358 -5.00 2.25 12.56
C GLN A 358 -5.77 1.64 13.74
N ALA A 359 -7.10 1.69 13.70
CA ALA A 359 -7.93 0.96 14.64
C ALA A 359 -7.81 -0.56 14.41
N GLU A 360 -7.53 -1.29 15.47
CA GLU A 360 -7.26 -2.73 15.46
C GLU A 360 -8.58 -3.48 15.65
N ARG A 361 -9.19 -3.88 14.54
CA ARG A 361 -10.40 -4.70 14.55
C ARG A 361 -10.58 -5.47 13.27
N GLU A 362 -11.31 -6.57 13.35
CA GLU A 362 -11.63 -7.37 12.17
C GLU A 362 -12.40 -6.54 11.13
N PRO A 363 -11.96 -6.53 9.86
CA PRO A 363 -12.70 -5.88 8.80
C PRO A 363 -14.04 -6.59 8.63
N THR A 364 -15.13 -5.96 9.05
CA THR A 364 -16.46 -6.50 8.73
C THR A 364 -16.96 -5.96 7.38
N GLN A 365 -17.66 -6.83 6.66
CA GLN A 365 -18.35 -6.48 5.44
C GLN A 365 -19.66 -5.73 5.70
N THR A 366 -20.10 -5.61 6.96
CA THR A 366 -21.32 -4.89 7.33
C THR A 366 -21.24 -3.43 6.90
N LYS A 367 -22.21 -3.01 6.08
CA LYS A 367 -22.30 -1.66 5.52
C LYS A 367 -23.28 -0.76 6.29
N SER A 368 -23.59 -1.06 7.55
CA SER A 368 -24.57 -0.28 8.30
C SER A 368 -23.99 1.07 8.75
N PRO A 369 -24.82 2.14 8.80
CA PRO A 369 -24.41 3.44 9.34
C PRO A 369 -23.93 3.35 10.80
N GLU A 370 -24.57 2.50 11.61
CA GLU A 370 -24.17 2.22 13.00
C GLU A 370 -22.75 1.67 13.09
N PHE A 371 -22.39 0.78 12.14
CA PHE A 371 -21.03 0.26 12.06
C PHE A 371 -20.05 1.39 11.73
N ALA A 372 -20.32 2.22 10.71
CA ALA A 372 -19.45 3.33 10.36
C ALA A 372 -19.22 4.30 11.53
N ALA A 373 -20.27 4.63 12.29
CA ALA A 373 -20.17 5.47 13.48
C ALA A 373 -19.33 4.84 14.60
N ALA A 374 -19.54 3.55 14.91
CA ALA A 374 -18.74 2.83 15.91
C ALA A 374 -17.26 2.74 15.52
N SER A 375 -16.99 2.57 14.22
CA SER A 375 -15.64 2.50 13.63
C SER A 375 -14.84 3.77 13.82
N ALA A 376 -15.50 4.88 13.55
CA ALA A 376 -14.95 6.20 13.57
C ALA A 376 -14.50 6.64 14.97
N ASN A 377 -15.25 6.24 16.00
CA ASN A 377 -14.96 6.56 17.40
C ASN A 377 -13.72 5.81 17.94
N LEU A 378 -13.17 4.87 17.19
CA LEU A 378 -11.92 4.17 17.53
C LEU A 378 -10.67 5.02 17.27
N LEU A 379 -10.82 6.16 16.60
CA LEU A 379 -9.78 7.17 16.50
C LEU A 379 -10.18 8.37 17.36
N PRO A 380 -9.73 8.44 18.63
CA PRO A 380 -10.02 9.57 19.50
C PRO A 380 -9.39 10.84 18.96
N VAL A 381 -10.16 11.93 18.97
CA VAL A 381 -9.73 13.24 18.46
C VAL A 381 -8.45 13.70 19.15
N GLU A 382 -8.31 13.43 20.44
CA GLU A 382 -7.15 13.79 21.26
C GLU A 382 -5.89 13.06 20.80
N THR A 383 -6.01 11.78 20.44
CA THR A 383 -4.89 10.98 19.93
C THR A 383 -4.45 11.48 18.56
N VAL A 384 -5.41 11.78 17.68
CA VAL A 384 -5.13 12.35 16.35
C VAL A 384 -4.45 13.71 16.47
N ALA A 385 -4.94 14.58 17.37
CA ALA A 385 -4.35 15.89 17.62
C ALA A 385 -2.92 15.78 18.17
N ALA A 386 -2.69 14.90 19.15
CA ALA A 386 -1.36 14.68 19.72
C ALA A 386 -0.36 14.14 18.68
N ALA A 387 -0.76 13.17 17.85
CA ALA A 387 0.06 12.67 16.75
C ALA A 387 0.37 13.78 15.73
N ALA A 388 -0.61 14.60 15.35
CA ALA A 388 -0.40 15.72 14.44
C ALA A 388 0.59 16.75 15.01
N LEU A 389 0.44 17.13 16.28
CA LEU A 389 1.35 18.07 16.94
C LEU A 389 2.78 17.52 17.04
N LYS A 390 2.94 16.22 17.32
CA LYS A 390 4.25 15.55 17.30
C LYS A 390 4.89 15.58 15.91
N MET A 391 4.13 15.23 14.87
CA MET A 391 4.59 15.31 13.47
C MET A 391 4.98 16.73 13.03
N MET A 392 4.34 17.74 13.62
CA MET A 392 4.63 19.15 13.38
C MET A 392 5.74 19.72 14.29
N GLY A 393 6.33 18.90 15.17
CA GLY A 393 7.36 19.34 16.12
C GLY A 393 6.85 20.27 17.22
N VAL A 394 5.53 20.39 17.39
CA VAL A 394 4.90 21.18 18.46
C VAL A 394 4.91 20.41 19.78
N ALA A 395 4.73 19.08 19.71
CA ALA A 395 4.84 18.18 20.85
C ALA A 395 6.14 17.35 20.78
N SER A 396 6.75 17.07 21.94
CA SER A 396 7.97 16.26 22.06
C SER A 396 7.70 14.77 21.90
N ASP A 397 6.53 14.29 22.29
CA ASP A 397 6.25 12.87 22.45
C ASP A 397 5.09 12.40 21.58
N TRP A 398 5.13 11.12 21.21
CA TRP A 398 3.99 10.45 20.60
C TRP A 398 2.85 10.30 21.63
N PRO A 399 1.58 10.21 21.19
CA PRO A 399 0.48 9.95 22.11
C PRO A 399 0.69 8.64 22.86
N SER A 400 0.26 8.60 24.12
CA SER A 400 0.30 7.38 24.91
C SER A 400 -0.45 6.25 24.21
N PRO A 401 0.07 5.00 24.25
CA PRO A 401 -0.59 3.86 23.62
C PRO A 401 -2.01 3.68 24.10
N ARG A 402 -2.92 3.30 23.19
CA ARG A 402 -4.30 2.97 23.52
C ARG A 402 -4.63 1.56 23.05
N PRO A 403 -5.28 0.73 23.89
CA PRO A 403 -5.75 -0.58 23.45
C PRO A 403 -6.65 -0.47 22.21
N GLY A 404 -6.43 -1.32 21.21
CA GLY A 404 -7.23 -1.35 19.99
C GLY A 404 -6.85 -0.27 18.97
N LEU A 405 -5.73 0.44 19.15
CA LEU A 405 -5.27 1.50 18.27
C LEU A 405 -3.75 1.43 18.07
N GLY A 406 -3.35 1.10 16.85
CA GLY A 406 -1.97 1.11 16.42
C GLY A 406 -1.55 2.49 15.90
N LEU A 407 -0.35 2.92 16.29
CA LEU A 407 0.36 4.08 15.76
C LEU A 407 1.59 3.57 15.01
N TYR A 408 1.68 3.90 13.72
CA TYR A 408 2.76 3.42 12.85
C TYR A 408 3.44 4.58 12.12
N GLU A 409 4.76 4.53 12.03
CA GLU A 409 5.59 5.51 11.32
C GLU A 409 6.30 4.84 10.14
N ALA A 410 6.32 5.53 9.00
CA ALA A 410 6.98 5.05 7.79
C ALA A 410 8.50 5.12 7.92
N ARG A 411 9.18 4.01 7.62
CA ARG A 411 10.64 3.86 7.66
C ARG A 411 11.11 3.14 6.41
N LEU A 412 12.17 3.65 5.78
CA LEU A 412 12.86 2.93 4.72
C LEU A 412 13.83 1.91 5.32
N LEU A 413 13.76 0.67 4.86
CA LEU A 413 14.66 -0.40 5.25
C LEU A 413 15.93 -0.40 4.40
N SER A 414 16.99 -1.05 4.89
CA SER A 414 18.28 -1.18 4.19
C SER A 414 18.19 -1.85 2.80
N ASN A 415 17.14 -2.63 2.56
CA ASN A 415 16.83 -3.26 1.27
C ASN A 415 16.10 -2.34 0.28
N GLY A 416 15.80 -1.10 0.67
CA GLY A 416 15.19 -0.07 -0.17
C GLY A 416 13.66 -0.15 -0.26
N THR A 417 13.02 -0.94 0.59
CA THR A 417 11.55 -1.02 0.68
C THR A 417 11.03 -0.23 1.89
N LEU A 418 9.74 0.10 1.88
CA LEU A 418 9.11 0.82 2.97
C LEU A 418 8.42 -0.14 3.95
N ILE A 419 8.51 0.16 5.24
CA ILE A 419 7.69 -0.45 6.27
C ILE A 419 7.05 0.63 7.15
N TYR A 420 5.85 0.36 7.64
CA TYR A 420 5.23 1.13 8.70
C TYR A 420 5.47 0.42 10.03
N ALA A 421 6.41 0.94 10.82
CA ALA A 421 6.83 0.38 12.09
C ALA A 421 6.02 0.96 13.27
N PRO A 422 5.72 0.18 14.33
CA PRO A 422 5.10 0.71 15.54
C PRO A 422 5.92 1.88 16.13
N ALA A 423 5.26 2.99 16.43
CA ALA A 423 5.92 4.22 16.85
C ALA A 423 5.65 4.59 18.33
N GLY A 424 6.57 5.37 18.91
CA GLY A 424 6.51 5.80 20.31
C GLY A 424 6.65 4.64 21.29
N GLU A 425 5.78 4.62 22.30
CA GLU A 425 5.65 3.51 23.27
C GLU A 425 4.72 2.39 22.77
N THR A 426 4.19 2.51 21.55
CA THR A 426 3.29 1.49 20.98
C THR A 426 4.07 0.21 20.76
N ALA A 427 3.75 -0.82 21.55
CA ALA A 427 4.37 -2.13 21.40
C ALA A 427 3.89 -2.82 20.12
N ALA A 428 4.80 -3.54 19.46
CA ALA A 428 4.43 -4.43 18.36
C ALA A 428 3.51 -5.53 18.90
N GLN A 429 2.31 -5.62 18.34
CA GLN A 429 1.33 -6.63 18.71
C GLN A 429 1.64 -7.98 18.05
N GLN A 430 1.06 -9.06 18.58
CA GLN A 430 1.22 -10.40 18.00
C GLN A 430 0.82 -10.46 16.52
N GLU A 431 -0.27 -9.79 16.13
CA GLU A 431 -0.69 -9.72 14.71
C GLU A 431 0.37 -9.05 13.83
N TYR A 432 0.96 -7.95 14.29
CA TYR A 432 2.04 -7.26 13.57
C TYR A 432 3.30 -8.14 13.48
N LEU A 433 3.68 -8.82 14.56
CA LEU A 433 4.82 -9.74 14.56
C LEU A 433 4.61 -10.92 13.60
N ALA A 434 3.39 -11.45 13.51
CA ALA A 434 3.04 -12.48 12.53
C ALA A 434 3.12 -11.95 11.09
N ALA A 435 2.63 -10.73 10.83
CA ALA A 435 2.76 -10.08 9.53
C ALA A 435 4.23 -9.79 9.17
N LEU A 436 5.05 -9.43 10.17
CA LEU A 436 6.49 -9.25 10.00
C LEU A 436 7.20 -10.57 9.66
N THR A 437 6.87 -11.68 10.33
CA THR A 437 7.41 -12.99 9.95
C THR A 437 7.03 -13.37 8.52
N ASN A 438 5.79 -13.12 8.10
CA ASN A 438 5.40 -13.29 6.70
C ASN A 438 6.25 -12.42 5.77
N ARG A 439 6.39 -11.14 6.09
CA ARG A 439 7.21 -10.20 5.34
C ARG A 439 8.65 -10.69 5.18
N LEU A 440 9.31 -11.14 6.25
CA LEU A 440 10.69 -11.63 6.23
C LEU A 440 10.85 -12.89 5.37
N MET A 441 9.90 -13.82 5.41
CA MET A 441 9.88 -14.97 4.51
C MET A 441 9.83 -14.51 3.04
N TRP A 442 8.97 -13.55 2.72
CA TRP A 442 8.84 -13.02 1.36
C TRP A 442 10.02 -12.16 0.91
N GLU A 443 10.71 -11.46 1.81
CA GLU A 443 11.97 -10.81 1.48
C GLU A 443 12.98 -11.82 0.96
N GLN A 444 13.16 -12.95 1.65
CA GLN A 444 14.02 -14.02 1.15
C GLN A 444 13.51 -14.59 -0.18
N ALA A 445 12.19 -14.79 -0.34
CA ALA A 445 11.59 -15.28 -1.60
C ALA A 445 11.89 -14.37 -2.79
N PHE A 446 11.95 -13.06 -2.56
CA PHE A 446 12.18 -12.05 -3.57
C PHE A 446 13.64 -11.59 -3.66
N GLU A 447 14.55 -12.32 -3.00
CA GLU A 447 15.99 -12.04 -2.97
C GLU A 447 16.28 -10.62 -2.46
N LEU A 448 15.52 -10.20 -1.45
CA LEU A 448 15.74 -8.96 -0.72
C LEU A 448 16.57 -9.24 0.53
N GLU A 449 17.51 -8.34 0.80
CA GLU A 449 18.25 -8.34 2.06
C GLU A 449 17.29 -8.09 3.22
N THR A 450 17.50 -8.77 4.35
CA THR A 450 16.72 -8.51 5.57
C THR A 450 17.43 -7.45 6.40
N ASP A 451 16.70 -6.40 6.77
CA ASP A 451 17.18 -5.38 7.69
C ASP A 451 17.21 -5.94 9.13
N THR A 452 18.29 -6.67 9.44
CA THR A 452 18.44 -7.35 10.73
C THR A 452 18.50 -6.36 11.88
N ALA A 453 19.08 -5.16 11.67
CA ALA A 453 19.16 -4.13 12.70
C ALA A 453 17.76 -3.65 13.11
N PHE A 454 16.89 -3.37 12.13
CA PHE A 454 15.49 -3.02 12.38
C PHE A 454 14.74 -4.14 13.12
N VAL A 455 14.90 -5.39 12.69
CA VAL A 455 14.20 -6.53 13.33
C VAL A 455 14.64 -6.69 14.78
N THR A 456 15.95 -6.64 15.06
CA THR A 456 16.48 -6.71 16.43
C THR A 456 15.98 -5.56 17.29
N GLU A 457 15.98 -4.33 16.76
CA GLU A 457 15.46 -3.15 17.45
C GLU A 457 13.98 -3.36 17.84
N LEU A 458 13.16 -3.80 16.90
CA LEU A 458 11.73 -4.02 17.11
C LEU A 458 11.44 -5.14 18.12
N PHE A 459 12.18 -6.25 18.04
CA PHE A 459 12.03 -7.35 18.98
C PHE A 459 12.44 -6.93 20.39
N SER A 460 13.54 -6.19 20.54
CA SER A 460 14.06 -5.78 21.86
C SER A 460 13.06 -4.96 22.70
N ARG A 461 12.13 -4.26 22.02
CA ARG A 461 11.10 -3.43 22.66
C ARG A 461 9.71 -4.08 22.69
N SER A 462 9.55 -5.28 22.14
CA SER A 462 8.24 -5.93 22.02
C SER A 462 7.96 -6.84 23.21
N GLN A 463 6.97 -6.47 24.01
CA GLN A 463 6.48 -7.32 25.12
C GLN A 463 5.66 -8.52 24.64
N ALA A 464 5.24 -8.53 23.36
CA ALA A 464 4.42 -9.60 22.78
C ALA A 464 5.23 -10.84 22.35
N LEU A 465 6.57 -10.80 22.45
CA LEU A 465 7.46 -11.88 21.98
C LEU A 465 7.17 -13.23 22.63
N GLN A 466 6.85 -13.27 23.93
CA GLN A 466 6.65 -14.53 24.63
C GLN A 466 5.44 -15.31 24.08
N GLY A 467 4.31 -14.65 23.85
CA GLY A 467 3.15 -15.30 23.21
C GLY A 467 3.29 -15.49 21.70
N PHE A 468 4.27 -14.82 21.08
CA PHE A 468 4.60 -15.00 19.68
C PHE A 468 5.43 -16.26 19.40
N GLN A 469 6.23 -16.73 20.36
CA GLN A 469 7.04 -17.94 20.20
C GLN A 469 6.19 -19.18 19.92
N ASP A 470 5.03 -19.32 20.56
CA ASP A 470 4.08 -20.41 20.29
C ASP A 470 3.59 -20.37 18.83
N GLN A 471 3.34 -19.17 18.31
CA GLN A 471 2.92 -19.00 16.91
C GLN A 471 4.04 -19.41 15.95
N LEU A 472 5.31 -19.12 16.25
CA LEU A 472 6.43 -19.54 15.40
C LEU A 472 6.52 -21.08 15.29
N ALA A 473 6.16 -21.81 16.35
CA ALA A 473 6.10 -23.28 16.31
C ALA A 473 4.99 -23.79 15.37
N ASP A 474 3.82 -23.17 15.39
CA ASP A 474 2.72 -23.50 14.46
C ASP A 474 3.12 -23.26 13.00
N TYR A 475 3.77 -22.12 12.72
CA TYR A 475 4.31 -21.78 11.39
C TYR A 475 5.28 -22.85 10.90
N ARG A 476 6.21 -23.27 11.76
CA ARG A 476 7.17 -24.33 11.46
C ARG A 476 6.48 -25.65 11.10
N GLN A 477 5.51 -26.08 11.90
CA GLN A 477 4.78 -27.33 11.65
C GLN A 477 3.98 -27.27 10.34
N ALA A 478 3.34 -26.13 10.04
CA ALA A 478 2.64 -25.91 8.78
C ALA A 478 3.59 -26.00 7.57
N LEU A 479 4.72 -25.29 7.61
CA LEU A 479 5.71 -25.31 6.53
C LEU A 479 6.34 -26.68 6.32
N GLN A 480 6.62 -27.42 7.40
CA GLN A 480 7.11 -28.81 7.30
C GLN A 480 6.10 -29.72 6.59
N ARG A 481 4.81 -29.62 6.95
CA ARG A 481 3.74 -30.37 6.28
C ARG A 481 3.63 -30.02 4.80
N MET A 482 3.64 -28.73 4.47
CA MET A 482 3.60 -28.26 3.07
C MET A 482 4.82 -28.76 2.27
N ARG A 483 6.03 -28.63 2.83
CA ARG A 483 7.25 -29.13 2.18
C ARG A 483 7.15 -30.62 1.87
N CYS A 484 6.68 -31.43 2.81
CA CYS A 484 6.44 -32.86 2.57
C CYS A 484 5.41 -33.11 1.45
N SER A 485 4.30 -32.37 1.42
CA SER A 485 3.30 -32.48 0.35
C SER A 485 3.85 -32.09 -1.02
N PHE A 486 4.68 -31.05 -1.12
CA PHE A 486 5.34 -30.67 -2.37
C PHE A 486 6.39 -31.68 -2.82
N SER A 487 7.18 -32.23 -1.89
CA SER A 487 8.16 -33.28 -2.19
C SER A 487 7.49 -34.53 -2.78
N ASN A 488 6.34 -34.93 -2.20
CA ASN A 488 5.51 -36.00 -2.76
C ASN A 488 5.00 -35.64 -4.17
N GLY A 489 4.54 -34.40 -4.37
CA GLY A 489 4.12 -33.90 -5.68
C GLY A 489 5.22 -34.00 -6.75
N VAL A 490 6.47 -33.68 -6.40
CA VAL A 490 7.63 -33.87 -7.29
C VAL A 490 7.82 -35.34 -7.65
N ALA A 491 7.71 -36.25 -6.67
CA ALA A 491 7.86 -37.69 -6.90
C ALA A 491 6.78 -38.24 -7.85
N LEU A 492 5.51 -37.86 -7.65
CA LEU A 492 4.41 -38.26 -8.54
C LEU A 492 4.60 -37.73 -9.96
N ALA A 493 4.98 -36.47 -10.11
CA ALA A 493 5.22 -35.87 -11.42
C ALA A 493 6.36 -36.59 -12.19
N ARG A 494 7.39 -37.07 -11.49
CA ARG A 494 8.44 -37.93 -12.10
C ARG A 494 7.91 -39.27 -12.57
N GLN A 495 7.11 -39.95 -11.74
CA GLN A 495 6.49 -41.23 -12.11
C GLN A 495 5.60 -41.08 -13.37
N MET A 496 4.88 -39.96 -13.51
CA MET A 496 4.11 -39.66 -14.72
C MET A 496 4.98 -39.51 -15.97
N MET A 497 6.12 -38.83 -15.86
CA MET A 497 7.06 -38.68 -16.98
C MET A 497 7.65 -40.04 -17.39
N GLU A 498 7.98 -40.90 -16.42
CA GLU A 498 8.50 -42.26 -16.67
C GLU A 498 7.42 -43.19 -17.29
N ALA A 499 6.18 -43.12 -16.80
CA ALA A 499 5.05 -43.86 -17.35
C ALA A 499 4.73 -43.44 -18.80
N ALA A 500 4.74 -42.13 -19.07
CA ALA A 500 4.55 -41.59 -20.42
C ALA A 500 5.67 -42.01 -21.39
N ALA A 501 6.92 -42.10 -20.91
CA ALA A 501 8.06 -42.53 -21.72
C ALA A 501 8.07 -44.05 -21.99
N SER A 502 7.53 -44.86 -21.08
CA SER A 502 7.52 -46.33 -21.18
C SER A 502 6.29 -46.91 -21.87
N GLY A 503 5.27 -46.11 -22.19
CA GLY A 503 4.04 -46.56 -22.86
C GLY A 503 3.18 -47.51 -22.00
N THR A 504 3.39 -47.53 -20.68
CA THR A 504 2.75 -48.46 -19.76
C THR A 504 1.34 -47.98 -19.36
N SER A 505 0.32 -48.81 -19.58
CA SER A 505 -1.10 -48.51 -19.30
C SER A 505 -1.53 -48.88 -17.86
N GLY A 506 -0.65 -48.69 -16.87
CA GLY A 506 -1.00 -48.85 -15.46
C GLY A 506 -1.95 -47.74 -14.97
N ALA A 507 -2.54 -47.92 -13.78
CA ALA A 507 -3.50 -47.01 -13.13
C ALA A 507 -3.16 -45.53 -13.40
N ASP A 508 -4.12 -44.75 -13.93
CA ASP A 508 -3.89 -43.43 -14.53
C ASP A 508 -3.07 -42.51 -13.60
N PRO A 509 -1.75 -42.35 -13.84
CA PRO A 509 -0.89 -41.53 -12.97
C PRO A 509 -1.37 -40.07 -12.92
N ALA A 510 -2.11 -39.62 -13.94
CA ALA A 510 -2.74 -38.31 -13.95
C ALA A 510 -3.90 -38.20 -12.96
N ALA A 511 -4.68 -39.26 -12.74
CA ALA A 511 -5.75 -39.27 -11.74
C ALA A 511 -5.18 -39.25 -10.32
N ALA A 512 -4.15 -40.07 -10.03
CA ALA A 512 -3.48 -40.07 -8.73
C ALA A 512 -2.83 -38.73 -8.41
N LEU A 513 -2.24 -38.07 -9.41
CA LEU A 513 -1.71 -36.72 -9.28
C LEU A 513 -2.82 -35.69 -9.08
N HIS A 514 -3.92 -35.75 -9.84
CA HIS A 514 -5.05 -34.84 -9.69
C HIS A 514 -5.67 -34.94 -8.29
N ASP A 515 -5.89 -36.16 -7.79
CA ASP A 515 -6.36 -36.40 -6.42
C ASP A 515 -5.35 -35.86 -5.39
N ARG A 516 -4.05 -36.04 -5.63
CA ARG A 516 -3.02 -35.52 -4.74
C ARG A 516 -2.93 -34.00 -4.77
N LEU A 517 -3.06 -33.38 -5.94
CA LEU A 517 -3.15 -31.93 -6.13
C LEU A 517 -4.35 -31.38 -5.37
N ALA A 518 -5.53 -31.97 -5.57
CA ALA A 518 -6.75 -31.60 -4.86
C ALA A 518 -6.57 -31.74 -3.34
N GLN A 519 -5.91 -32.80 -2.88
CA GLN A 519 -5.61 -33.02 -1.47
C GLN A 519 -4.58 -32.01 -0.93
N THR A 520 -3.52 -31.69 -1.67
CA THR A 520 -2.53 -30.67 -1.28
C THR A 520 -3.15 -29.28 -1.26
N VAL A 521 -4.00 -28.93 -2.24
CA VAL A 521 -4.79 -27.69 -2.23
C VAL A 521 -5.69 -27.65 -1.01
N LYS A 522 -6.40 -28.75 -0.70
CA LYS A 522 -7.27 -28.84 0.48
C LYS A 522 -6.49 -28.74 1.80
N GLU A 523 -5.30 -29.34 1.87
CA GLU A 523 -4.38 -29.22 3.01
C GLU A 523 -3.93 -27.77 3.19
N ILE A 524 -3.53 -27.10 2.10
CA ILE A 524 -3.12 -25.69 2.08
C ILE A 524 -4.28 -24.78 2.50
N SER A 525 -5.46 -24.96 1.92
CA SER A 525 -6.67 -24.20 2.28
C SER A 525 -7.13 -24.50 3.73
N GLY A 526 -6.79 -25.67 4.27
CA GLY A 526 -7.07 -26.09 5.64
C GLY A 526 -6.11 -25.52 6.68
N LEU A 527 -5.03 -24.83 6.29
CA LEU A 527 -4.09 -24.17 7.21
C LEU A 527 -4.71 -22.97 7.95
N GLY A 528 -5.92 -22.56 7.58
CA GLY A 528 -6.69 -21.53 8.25
C GLY A 528 -6.27 -20.10 7.89
N GLU A 529 -6.95 -19.12 8.49
CA GLU A 529 -6.82 -17.70 8.14
C GLU A 529 -5.39 -17.14 8.33
N ARG A 530 -4.54 -17.76 9.16
CA ARG A 530 -3.18 -17.27 9.47
C ARG A 530 -2.16 -17.46 8.35
N PHE A 531 -2.42 -18.35 7.39
CA PHE A 531 -1.53 -18.64 6.26
C PHE A 531 -2.16 -18.27 4.91
N GLY A 532 -3.26 -17.51 4.93
CA GLY A 532 -4.04 -17.20 3.74
C GLY A 532 -3.22 -16.58 2.60
N LEU A 533 -2.26 -15.70 2.89
CA LEU A 533 -1.41 -15.10 1.86
C LEU A 533 -0.53 -16.17 1.18
N LEU A 534 0.13 -17.01 1.98
CA LEU A 534 0.96 -18.09 1.48
C LEU A 534 0.13 -19.10 0.67
N ALA A 535 -1.04 -19.46 1.19
CA ALA A 535 -1.97 -20.37 0.56
C ALA A 535 -2.49 -19.85 -0.79
N ASP A 536 -2.93 -18.59 -0.84
CA ASP A 536 -3.40 -17.94 -2.06
C ASP A 536 -2.26 -17.84 -3.09
N PHE A 537 -1.04 -17.49 -2.68
CA PHE A 537 0.10 -17.49 -3.60
C PHE A 537 0.36 -18.88 -4.19
N PHE A 538 0.35 -19.93 -3.36
CA PHE A 538 0.54 -21.31 -3.83
C PHE A 538 -0.55 -21.73 -4.80
N HIS A 539 -1.80 -21.37 -4.51
CA HIS A 539 -2.91 -21.58 -5.42
C HIS A 539 -2.65 -20.88 -6.76
N TYR A 540 -2.22 -19.62 -6.76
CA TYR A 540 -1.91 -18.89 -8.01
C TYR A 540 -0.68 -19.43 -8.75
N GLU A 541 0.27 -20.07 -8.07
CA GLU A 541 1.39 -20.74 -8.73
C GLU A 541 0.93 -21.95 -9.53
N ILE A 542 -0.12 -22.67 -9.10
CA ILE A 542 -0.58 -23.92 -9.73
C ILE A 542 -1.86 -23.80 -10.56
N MET A 543 -2.54 -22.65 -10.52
CA MET A 543 -3.85 -22.41 -11.17
C MET A 543 -3.83 -22.53 -12.72
N ASP A 544 -2.66 -22.43 -13.36
CA ASP A 544 -2.50 -22.44 -14.82
C ASP A 544 -2.24 -23.84 -15.42
N LEU A 545 -2.37 -24.90 -14.62
CA LEU A 545 -1.92 -26.25 -14.99
C LEU A 545 -2.97 -27.08 -15.73
N ASP A 546 -4.26 -26.85 -15.52
CA ASP A 546 -5.35 -27.72 -16.00
C ASP A 546 -5.44 -27.86 -17.54
N PHE A 547 -4.71 -27.04 -18.30
CA PHE A 547 -4.78 -26.94 -19.76
C PHE A 547 -3.57 -27.52 -20.50
N LEU A 548 -2.57 -28.03 -19.78
CA LEU A 548 -1.37 -28.58 -20.40
C LEU A 548 -1.62 -30.03 -20.87
N PRO A 549 -1.14 -30.42 -22.06
CA PRO A 549 -1.18 -31.83 -22.47
C PRO A 549 -0.36 -32.67 -21.48
N ARG A 550 -0.78 -33.93 -21.24
CA ARG A 550 -0.25 -34.79 -20.16
C ARG A 550 1.30 -34.78 -20.00
N PRO A 551 2.12 -34.86 -21.07
CA PRO A 551 3.58 -34.80 -20.92
C PRO A 551 4.10 -33.43 -20.46
N ALA A 552 3.53 -32.35 -20.97
CA ALA A 552 3.88 -30.98 -20.57
C ALA A 552 3.37 -30.65 -19.16
N LEU A 553 2.18 -31.17 -18.80
CA LEU A 553 1.60 -31.05 -17.47
C LEU A 553 2.51 -31.66 -16.40
N ALA A 554 3.00 -32.88 -16.62
CA ALA A 554 3.89 -33.57 -15.69
C ALA A 554 5.21 -32.81 -15.48
N GLN A 555 5.82 -32.32 -16.56
CA GLN A 555 7.05 -31.52 -16.49
C GLN A 555 6.83 -30.21 -15.72
N GLU A 556 5.75 -29.50 -16.02
CA GLU A 556 5.45 -28.22 -15.40
C GLU A 556 5.07 -28.36 -13.92
N LEU A 557 4.35 -29.42 -13.56
CA LEU A 557 4.07 -29.78 -12.17
C LEU A 557 5.33 -30.10 -11.39
N ALA A 558 6.24 -30.92 -11.94
CA ALA A 558 7.52 -31.20 -11.30
C ALA A 558 8.30 -29.91 -11.05
N ARG A 559 8.30 -28.99 -12.02
CA ARG A 559 8.95 -27.69 -11.91
C ARG A 559 8.34 -26.82 -10.81
N LYS A 560 7.01 -26.65 -10.81
CA LYS A 560 6.29 -25.82 -9.84
C LYS A 560 6.35 -26.41 -8.44
N PHE A 561 6.15 -27.71 -8.26
CA PHE A 561 6.28 -28.35 -6.95
C PHE A 561 7.70 -28.26 -6.40
N LYS A 562 8.72 -28.43 -7.23
CA LYS A 562 10.12 -28.22 -6.80
C LYS A 562 10.37 -26.79 -6.35
N LYS A 563 9.80 -25.80 -7.05
CA LYS A 563 9.84 -24.39 -6.64
C LYS A 563 9.19 -24.19 -5.26
N LEU A 564 7.99 -24.74 -5.05
CA LEU A 564 7.24 -24.60 -3.80
C LEU A 564 7.91 -25.35 -2.63
N GLU A 565 8.50 -26.51 -2.89
CA GLU A 565 9.32 -27.27 -1.93
C GLU A 565 10.53 -26.44 -1.48
N GLN A 566 11.29 -25.89 -2.42
CA GLN A 566 12.44 -25.03 -2.14
C GLN A 566 12.03 -23.77 -1.36
N LEU A 567 10.91 -23.14 -1.75
CA LEU A 567 10.42 -21.97 -1.05
C LEU A 567 10.03 -22.29 0.39
N SER A 568 9.36 -23.42 0.61
CA SER A 568 9.01 -23.89 1.96
C SER A 568 10.24 -24.18 2.80
N GLN A 569 11.31 -24.73 2.20
CA GLN A 569 12.60 -24.92 2.87
C GLN A 569 13.24 -23.59 3.28
N ASN A 570 13.30 -22.63 2.36
CA ASN A 570 13.83 -21.29 2.63
C ASN A 570 13.07 -20.62 3.78
N PHE A 571 11.73 -20.74 3.80
CA PHE A 571 10.89 -20.18 4.86
C PHE A 571 11.16 -20.81 6.23
N LEU A 572 11.44 -22.12 6.29
CA LEU A 572 11.86 -22.76 7.54
C LEU A 572 13.18 -22.18 8.05
N GLU A 573 14.15 -21.95 7.17
CA GLU A 573 15.43 -21.33 7.54
C GLU A 573 15.26 -19.87 8.01
N THR A 574 14.33 -19.14 7.41
CA THR A 574 13.97 -17.79 7.90
C THR A 574 13.31 -17.83 9.27
N LEU A 575 12.42 -18.80 9.53
CA LEU A 575 11.86 -18.98 10.86
C LEU A 575 12.94 -19.31 11.89
N ASP A 576 13.91 -20.16 11.57
CA ASP A 576 15.06 -20.43 12.46
C ASP A 576 15.82 -19.16 12.82
N ARG A 577 16.09 -18.30 11.82
CA ARG A 577 16.73 -17.01 12.05
C ARG A 577 15.89 -16.09 12.93
N ILE A 578 14.58 -16.00 12.67
CA ILE A 578 13.65 -15.18 13.46
C ILE A 578 13.59 -15.68 14.91
N THR A 579 13.47 -17.00 15.13
CA THR A 579 13.50 -17.59 16.47
C THR A 579 14.80 -17.26 17.19
N GLY A 580 15.93 -17.29 16.49
CA GLY A 580 17.23 -16.89 17.04
C GLY A 580 17.32 -15.40 17.41
N LEU A 581 16.68 -14.51 16.64
CA LEU A 581 16.59 -13.08 16.95
C LEU A 581 15.61 -12.76 18.09
N ALA A 582 14.59 -13.61 18.27
CA ALA A 582 13.55 -13.45 19.29
C ALA A 582 13.88 -14.10 20.64
N SER A 583 14.96 -14.90 20.69
CA SER A 583 15.50 -15.54 21.90
C SER A 583 16.62 -14.68 22.47
#